data_AF-A0A7C4H6B5-F1
#
_entry.id   AF-A0A7C4H6B5-F1
#
_cell.length_a   1.000
_cell.length_b   1.000
_cell.length_c   1.000
_cell.angle_alpha   90.00
_cell.angle_beta   90.00
_cell.angle_gamma   90.00
#
_symmetry.space_group_name_H-M   'P 1'
#
loop_
_entity.id
_entity.type
_entity.pdbx_description
1 polymer ?
#
loop_
_entity_poly.entity_id
_entity_poly.type
_entity_poly.pdbx_seq_one_letter_code
_entity_poly.pdbx_strand_id
1 'polypeptide(L)'
;MNTLLVSINNNGEIVGYEEADYITVFEMESRKMIRRFQPNQMNVLEDIIEASDSCILVTTSISSEKLLEIEEYGVKVIFVDKKDLRDFLNEIF
;
A
#
# COMPACT_ATOMS: atom_id res chain seq x y z
N MET A 1 2.77 -14.79 -4.38
CA MET A 1 1.58 -13.95 -4.63
C MET A 1 2.01 -12.51 -4.88
N ASN A 2 1.44 -11.81 -5.87
CA ASN A 2 1.72 -10.38 -6.09
C ASN A 2 0.77 -9.52 -5.24
N THR A 3 1.34 -8.59 -4.47
CA THR A 3 0.62 -7.82 -3.47
C THR A 3 0.67 -6.33 -3.78
N LEU A 4 -0.49 -5.68 -3.68
CA LEU A 4 -0.66 -4.24 -3.79
C LEU A 4 -1.05 -3.67 -2.42
N LEU A 5 -0.22 -2.79 -1.90
CA LEU A 5 -0.46 -1.99 -0.71
C LEU A 5 -0.96 -0.61 -1.14
N VAL A 6 -2.01 -0.10 -0.50
CA VAL A 6 -2.53 1.23 -0.79
C VAL A 6 -2.72 2.00 0.51
N SER A 7 -2.09 3.16 0.64
CA SER A 7 -2.26 4.08 1.77
C SER A 7 -3.59 4.84 1.62
N ILE A 8 -4.51 4.61 2.56
CA ILE A 8 -5.86 5.17 2.51
C ILE A 8 -6.26 5.85 3.82
N ASN A 9 -7.12 6.87 3.70
CA ASN A 9 -7.78 7.48 4.85
C ASN A 9 -9.14 6.81 5.15
N ASN A 10 -9.79 7.25 6.23
CA ASN A 10 -11.10 6.80 6.68
C ASN A 10 -12.22 7.07 5.66
N ASN A 11 -12.02 8.02 4.74
CA ASN A 11 -12.97 8.34 3.68
C ASN A 11 -12.82 7.39 2.46
N GLY A 12 -11.81 6.53 2.44
CA GLY A 12 -11.54 5.62 1.33
C GLY A 12 -10.76 6.25 0.18
N GLU A 13 -10.09 7.39 0.42
CA GLU A 13 -9.23 8.06 -0.55
C GLU A 13 -7.79 7.60 -0.40
N ILE A 14 -7.06 7.50 -1.51
CA ILE A 14 -5.61 7.29 -1.51
C ILE A 14 -4.94 8.59 -1.03
N VAL A 15 -4.09 8.48 -0.02
CA VAL A 15 -3.40 9.62 0.62
C VAL A 15 -1.93 9.30 0.88
N GLY A 16 -1.19 10.25 1.46
CA GLY A 16 0.21 10.06 1.85
C GLY A 16 0.37 8.96 2.88
N TYR A 17 1.54 8.32 2.91
CA TYR A 17 1.79 7.18 3.80
C TYR A 17 1.60 7.57 5.27
N GLU A 18 2.14 8.72 5.69
CA GLU A 18 2.03 9.24 7.04
C GLU A 18 0.65 9.84 7.37
N GLU A 19 -0.13 10.21 6.34
CA GLU A 19 -1.49 10.73 6.48
C GLU A 19 -2.55 9.61 6.48
N ALA A 20 -2.16 8.39 6.14
CA ALA A 20 -3.05 7.27 6.00
C ALA A 20 -3.53 6.76 7.36
N ASP A 21 -4.85 6.53 7.45
CA ASP A 21 -5.44 5.82 8.57
C ASP A 21 -5.11 4.32 8.49
N TYR A 22 -5.01 3.78 7.25
CA TYR A 22 -4.73 2.38 7.00
C TYR A 22 -3.89 2.17 5.73
N ILE A 23 -3.07 1.13 5.75
CA ILE A 23 -2.57 0.47 4.54
C ILE A 23 -3.51 -0.71 4.24
N THR A 24 -4.09 -0.73 3.05
CA THR A 24 -4.92 -1.84 2.57
C THR A 24 -4.12 -2.74 1.64
N VAL A 25 -4.22 -4.04 1.88
CA VAL A 25 -3.48 -5.09 1.17
C VAL A 25 -4.43 -5.79 0.20
N PHE A 26 -4.05 -5.85 -1.07
CA PHE A 26 -4.76 -6.56 -2.12
C PHE A 26 -3.88 -7.64 -2.75
N GLU A 27 -4.47 -8.82 -2.97
CA GLU A 27 -3.91 -9.83 -3.86
C GLU A 27 -4.25 -9.43 -5.30
N MET A 28 -3.24 -9.19 -6.14
CA MET A 28 -3.48 -8.68 -7.49
C MET A 28 -4.15 -9.71 -8.41
N GLU A 29 -3.77 -11.00 -8.30
CA GLU A 29 -4.32 -12.07 -9.14
C GLU A 29 -5.81 -12.31 -8.86
N SER A 30 -6.20 -12.36 -7.59
CA SER A 30 -7.59 -12.61 -7.19
C SER A 30 -8.43 -11.34 -7.07
N ARG A 31 -7.79 -10.16 -7.11
CA ARG A 31 -8.40 -8.84 -6.93
C ARG A 31 -9.13 -8.70 -5.59
N LYS A 32 -8.68 -9.42 -4.57
CA LYS A 32 -9.31 -9.43 -3.25
C LYS A 32 -8.49 -8.62 -2.25
N MET A 33 -9.22 -7.86 -1.45
CA MET A 33 -8.66 -7.30 -0.22
C MET A 33 -8.34 -8.45 0.74
N ILE A 34 -7.10 -8.53 1.18
CA ILE A 34 -6.63 -9.55 2.11
C ILE A 34 -6.72 -9.03 3.55
N ARG A 35 -6.22 -7.80 3.77
CA ARG A 35 -6.04 -7.25 5.12
C ARG A 35 -5.94 -5.72 5.10
N ARG A 36 -6.09 -5.12 6.28
CA ARG A 36 -5.71 -3.73 6.60
C ARG A 36 -4.86 -3.68 7.86
N PHE A 37 -3.94 -2.73 7.92
CA PHE A 37 -3.10 -2.44 9.08
C PHE A 37 -2.75 -0.95 9.13
N GLN A 38 -2.24 -0.45 10.25
CA GLN A 38 -1.81 0.94 10.39
C GLN A 38 -0.37 1.13 9.86
N PRO A 39 -0.02 2.28 9.26
CA PRO A 39 1.31 2.52 8.68
C PRO A 39 2.51 2.37 9.64
N ASN A 40 2.28 2.42 10.96
CA ASN A 40 3.31 2.24 11.98
C ASN A 40 3.55 0.77 12.39
N GLN A 41 2.77 -0.19 11.88
CA GLN A 41 2.89 -1.61 12.21
C GLN A 41 3.87 -2.32 11.26
N MET A 42 5.16 -1.98 11.34
CA MET A 42 6.19 -2.51 10.43
C MET A 42 6.33 -4.03 10.45
N ASN A 43 6.13 -4.65 11.61
CA ASN A 43 6.09 -6.11 11.74
C ASN A 43 5.02 -6.76 10.83
N VAL A 44 3.90 -6.08 10.59
CA VAL A 44 2.85 -6.58 9.68
C VAL A 44 3.26 -6.42 8.23
N LEU A 45 4.01 -5.36 7.90
CA LEU A 45 4.56 -5.17 6.57
C LEU A 45 5.57 -6.28 6.22
N GLU A 46 6.47 -6.61 7.15
CA GLU A 46 7.43 -7.72 7.01
C GLU A 46 6.71 -9.05 6.74
N ASP A 47 5.71 -9.41 7.56
CA ASP A 47 4.90 -10.64 7.37
C ASP A 47 4.28 -10.71 5.96
N ILE A 48 3.80 -9.57 5.42
CA ILE A 48 3.20 -9.50 4.09
C ILE A 48 4.25 -9.70 3.01
N ILE A 49 5.41 -9.08 3.17
CA ILE A 49 6.50 -9.15 2.20
C ILE A 49 7.05 -10.58 2.14
N GLU A 50 7.27 -11.24 3.27
CA GLU A 50 7.72 -12.63 3.32
C GLU A 50 6.74 -13.60 2.63
N ALA A 51 5.44 -13.29 2.68
CA ALA A 51 4.39 -14.07 2.01
C ALA A 51 4.14 -13.69 0.53
N SER A 52 4.82 -12.66 0.02
CA SER A 52 4.60 -12.11 -1.32
C SER A 52 5.78 -12.37 -2.25
N ASP A 53 5.52 -12.62 -3.53
CA ASP A 53 6.58 -12.71 -4.55
C ASP A 53 7.06 -11.30 -4.96
N SER A 54 6.12 -10.35 -4.95
CA SER A 54 6.39 -8.94 -5.18
C SER A 54 5.39 -8.07 -4.43
N CYS A 55 5.83 -6.88 -4.03
CA CYS A 55 5.03 -5.94 -3.25
C CYS A 55 5.15 -4.54 -3.84
N ILE A 56 4.02 -3.89 -4.09
CA ILE A 56 3.94 -2.52 -4.58
C ILE A 56 3.16 -1.68 -3.58
N LEU A 57 3.73 -0.56 -3.14
CA LEU A 57 3.03 0.46 -2.36
C LEU A 57 2.56 1.60 -3.27
N VAL A 58 1.27 1.90 -3.22
CA VAL A 58 0.65 3.06 -3.86
C VAL A 58 0.32 4.10 -2.80
N THR A 59 0.85 5.31 -2.98
CA THR A 59 0.66 6.45 -2.07
C THR A 59 0.69 7.76 -2.84
N THR A 60 0.18 8.86 -2.26
CA THR A 60 0.34 10.19 -2.86
C THR A 60 1.66 10.85 -2.48
N SER A 61 2.20 10.49 -1.32
CA SER A 61 3.44 11.06 -0.76
C SER A 61 4.00 10.15 0.33
N ILE A 62 5.30 10.30 0.60
CA ILE A 62 5.98 9.63 1.71
C ILE A 62 7.26 10.42 2.04
N SER A 63 7.65 10.44 3.31
CA SER A 63 8.94 11.00 3.71
C SER A 63 10.11 10.19 3.14
N SER A 64 11.23 10.85 2.84
CA SER A 64 12.41 10.19 2.26
C SER A 64 13.00 9.10 3.17
N GLU A 65 12.99 9.32 4.48
CA GLU A 65 13.45 8.32 5.46
C GLU A 65 12.58 7.05 5.39
N LYS A 66 11.26 7.23 5.37
CA LYS A 66 10.31 6.11 5.30
C LYS A 66 10.34 5.42 3.93
N LEU A 67 10.54 6.17 2.85
CA LEU A 67 10.72 5.61 1.50
C LEU A 67 11.90 4.64 1.47
N LEU A 68 13.06 5.07 1.97
CA LEU A 68 14.27 4.26 2.02
C LEU A 68 14.04 2.97 2.82
N GLU A 69 13.43 3.08 4.00
CA GLU A 69 13.09 1.92 4.83
C GLU A 69 12.18 0.93 4.09
N ILE A 70 11.12 1.41 3.42
CA ILE A 70 10.18 0.56 2.67
C ILE A 70 10.85 -0.09 1.46
N GLU A 71 11.70 0.65 0.73
CA GLU A 71 12.44 0.12 -0.42
C GLU A 71 13.52 -0.90 -0.01
N GLU A 72 14.12 -0.76 1.18
CA GLU A 72 15.06 -1.75 1.74
C GLU A 72 14.39 -3.11 2.01
N TYR A 73 13.08 -3.12 2.31
CA TYR A 73 12.28 -4.36 2.38
C TYR A 73 11.88 -4.90 0.99
N GLY A 74 12.34 -4.29 -0.10
CA GLY A 74 12.05 -4.74 -1.47
C GLY A 74 10.65 -4.35 -1.97
N VAL A 75 9.98 -3.40 -1.32
CA VAL A 75 8.69 -2.88 -1.78
C VAL A 75 8.94 -1.77 -2.79
N LYS A 76 8.31 -1.89 -3.97
CA LYS A 76 8.33 -0.83 -4.97
C LYS A 76 7.30 0.24 -4.62
N VAL A 77 7.68 1.51 -4.54
CA VAL A 77 6.75 2.61 -4.28
C VAL A 77 6.33 3.29 -5.59
N ILE A 78 5.03 3.56 -5.73
CA ILE A 78 4.42 4.28 -6.85
C ILE A 78 3.62 5.46 -6.30
N PHE A 79 3.90 6.64 -6.85
CA PHE A 79 3.19 7.86 -6.53
C PHE A 79 2.00 8.07 -7.46
N VAL A 80 0.84 8.37 -6.89
CA VAL A 80 -0.41 8.68 -7.63
C VAL A 80 -1.03 9.97 -7.11
N ASP A 81 -1.91 10.58 -7.90
CA ASP A 81 -2.74 11.68 -7.43
C ASP A 81 -3.79 11.17 -6.43
N LYS A 82 -4.17 12.04 -5.49
CA LYS A 82 -5.26 11.78 -4.54
C LYS A 82 -6.55 11.45 -5.31
N LYS A 83 -7.12 10.27 -5.06
CA LYS A 83 -8.39 9.81 -5.66
C LYS A 83 -9.09 8.76 -4.80
N ASP A 84 -10.35 8.47 -5.10
CA ASP A 84 -11.10 7.38 -4.45
C ASP A 84 -10.46 6.02 -4.76
N LEU A 85 -10.35 5.16 -3.74
CA LEU A 85 -9.76 3.83 -3.89
C LEU A 85 -10.51 2.96 -4.90
N ARG A 86 -11.85 3.04 -4.96
CA ARG A 86 -12.64 2.21 -5.88
C ARG A 86 -12.41 2.63 -7.31
N ASP A 87 -12.37 3.93 -7.57
CA ASP A 87 -12.06 4.47 -8.90
C ASP A 87 -10.66 4.03 -9.33
N PHE A 88 -9.67 4.15 -8.44
CA PHE A 88 -8.32 3.64 -8.69
C PHE A 88 -8.30 2.15 -9.04
N LEU A 89 -8.97 1.31 -8.23
CA LEU A 89 -8.99 -0.13 -8.46
C LEU A 89 -9.67 -0.50 -9.78
N ASN A 90 -10.72 0.23 -10.19
CA ASN A 90 -11.38 0.04 -11.48
C ASN A 90 -10.49 0.43 -12.68
N GLU A 91 -9.50 1.30 -12.49
CA GLU A 91 -8.54 1.66 -13.54
C GLU A 91 -7.46 0.59 -13.74
N ILE A 92 -7.07 -0.11 -12.66
CA ILE A 92 -5.93 -1.05 -12.67
C ILE A 92 -6.33 -2.53 -12.70
N PHE A 93 -7.61 -2.84 -12.51
CA PHE A 93 -8.17 -4.20 -12.57
C PHE A 93 -9.20 -4.32 -13.71
#